data_AF-A0A1H1AAA0-F1
#
_entry.id   AF-A0A1H1AAA0-F1
#
_cell.length_a   1.000
_cell.length_b   1.000
_cell.length_c   1.000
_cell.angle_alpha   90.00
_cell.angle_beta   90.00
_cell.angle_gamma   90.00
#
_symmetry.space_group_name_H-M   'P 1'
#
loop_
_entity.id
_entity.type
_entity.pdbx_description
1 polymer ?
#
loop_
_entity_poly.entity_id
_entity_poly.type
_entity_poly.pdbx_seq_one_letter_code
_entity_poly.pdbx_strand_id
1 'polypeptide(L)'
;MMHYALPQRNPWRTALVVTVVAAGLVGLGAGPAQAEPVKPVPAEYAAAVKTAGTTCSQIDSALVASIVNNESAWDANARSVTDRVGPGQLGKVEQEKYLRAGESATSPVDGTIALSRYLCDVAQQVDERLGGKAEAAQVQRPAVYVAAFWAGVNRTVELVTKVRAEDSTDRDQTAVYVQRVMSDGAEYAGQGI
;
A
#
# COMPACT_ATOMS: atom_id res chain seq x y z
N MET A 1 -36.54 -54.06 22.30
CA MET A 1 -35.40 -53.25 22.78
C MET A 1 -34.81 -52.52 21.59
N MET A 2 -35.27 -51.29 21.36
CA MET A 2 -34.93 -50.46 20.20
C MET A 2 -33.69 -49.62 20.54
N HIS A 3 -32.60 -49.83 19.79
CA HIS A 3 -31.43 -48.94 19.81
C HIS A 3 -31.69 -47.78 18.83
N TYR A 4 -31.84 -46.58 19.36
CA TYR A 4 -31.85 -45.34 18.56
C TYR A 4 -30.41 -44.86 18.38
N ALA A 5 -29.96 -44.78 17.12
CA ALA A 5 -28.72 -44.11 16.74
C ALA A 5 -28.94 -42.59 16.74
N LEU A 6 -28.09 -41.85 17.46
CA LEU A 6 -28.05 -40.39 17.42
C LEU A 6 -27.31 -39.92 16.16
N PRO A 7 -27.82 -38.91 15.41
CA PRO A 7 -27.12 -38.37 14.26
C PRO A 7 -25.90 -37.53 14.69
N GLN A 8 -24.73 -37.85 14.14
CA GLN A 8 -23.52 -37.03 14.25
C GLN A 8 -23.71 -35.69 13.52
N ARG A 9 -23.62 -34.58 14.26
CA ARG A 9 -23.59 -33.23 13.69
C ARG A 9 -22.15 -32.88 13.30
N ASN A 10 -21.92 -32.72 11.99
CA ASN A 10 -20.68 -32.22 11.39
C ASN A 10 -20.45 -30.73 11.75
N PRO A 11 -19.32 -30.34 12.37
CA PRO A 11 -19.06 -28.94 12.73
C PRO A 11 -18.42 -28.09 11.60
N TRP A 12 -18.30 -28.60 10.38
CA TRP A 12 -17.60 -27.92 9.27
C TRP A 12 -18.55 -27.47 8.15
N ARG A 13 -19.58 -26.70 8.47
CA ARG A 13 -20.38 -25.95 7.48
C ARG A 13 -20.90 -24.65 8.07
N THR A 14 -19.99 -23.72 8.34
CA THR A 14 -20.34 -22.30 8.40
C THR A 14 -19.46 -21.59 7.41
N ALA A 15 -19.74 -21.80 6.12
CA ALA A 15 -19.28 -20.90 5.08
C ALA A 15 -20.05 -19.60 5.27
N LEU A 16 -19.40 -18.64 5.93
CA LEU A 16 -19.88 -17.28 6.04
C LEU A 16 -19.67 -16.65 4.65
N VAL A 17 -20.69 -16.79 3.80
CA VAL A 17 -20.77 -16.06 2.54
C VAL A 17 -21.09 -14.62 2.93
N VAL A 18 -20.09 -13.74 2.88
CA VAL A 18 -20.33 -12.30 2.95
C VAL A 18 -20.94 -11.88 1.62
N THR A 19 -22.27 -11.93 1.56
CA THR A 19 -23.03 -11.29 0.49
C THR A 19 -22.95 -9.79 0.73
N VAL A 20 -22.25 -9.07 -0.16
CA VAL A 20 -22.38 -7.60 -0.23
C VAL A 20 -23.81 -7.31 -0.69
N VAL A 21 -24.70 -7.04 0.27
CA VAL A 21 -26.02 -6.47 -0.03
C VAL A 21 -25.78 -5.04 -0.49
N ALA A 22 -25.84 -4.81 -1.80
CA ALA A 22 -26.01 -3.48 -2.37
C ALA A 22 -27.38 -2.95 -1.92
N ALA A 23 -27.42 -2.34 -0.75
CA ALA A 23 -28.56 -1.54 -0.30
C ALA A 23 -28.63 -0.30 -1.20
N GLY A 24 -29.50 -0.36 -2.20
CA GLY A 24 -29.88 0.78 -3.01
C GLY A 24 -30.56 1.84 -2.15
N LEU A 25 -29.80 2.87 -1.80
CA LEU A 25 -30.36 4.12 -1.30
C LEU A 25 -30.73 4.99 -2.49
N VAL A 26 -32.02 5.12 -2.75
CA VAL A 26 -32.59 6.21 -3.55
C VAL A 26 -32.50 7.46 -2.68
N GLY A 27 -31.39 8.17 -2.80
CA GLY A 27 -31.16 9.47 -2.16
C GLY A 27 -30.60 10.44 -3.20
N LEU A 28 -31.33 11.53 -3.43
CA LEU A 28 -30.84 12.70 -4.17
C LEU A 28 -29.57 13.22 -3.50
N GLY A 29 -28.41 12.92 -4.05
CA GLY A 29 -27.13 13.41 -3.54
C GLY A 29 -26.03 12.99 -4.50
N ALA A 30 -25.23 13.96 -4.96
CA ALA A 30 -24.11 13.84 -5.88
C ALA A 30 -23.67 12.40 -6.17
N GLY A 31 -23.81 11.96 -7.44
CA GLY A 31 -23.17 10.72 -7.90
C GLY A 31 -21.69 10.71 -7.49
N PRO A 32 -21.07 9.52 -7.34
CA PRO A 32 -19.70 9.42 -6.85
C PRO A 32 -18.86 10.41 -7.64
N ALA A 33 -18.29 11.39 -6.95
CA ALA A 33 -17.39 12.36 -7.57
C ALA A 33 -16.36 11.53 -8.33
N GLN A 34 -16.37 11.63 -9.65
CA GLN A 34 -15.40 10.92 -10.47
C GLN A 34 -14.04 11.40 -9.99
N ALA A 35 -13.24 10.48 -9.46
CA ALA A 35 -11.87 10.81 -9.10
C ALA A 35 -11.20 11.41 -10.35
N GLU A 36 -10.53 12.54 -10.18
CA GLU A 36 -9.76 13.10 -11.28
C GLU A 36 -8.68 12.08 -11.69
N PRO A 37 -8.49 11.82 -12.99
CA PRO A 37 -7.46 10.90 -13.45
C PRO A 37 -6.07 11.28 -12.95
N VAL A 38 -5.24 10.30 -12.61
CA VAL A 38 -3.85 10.59 -12.21
C VAL A 38 -3.07 11.23 -13.35
N LYS A 39 -2.30 12.26 -13.01
CA LYS A 39 -1.44 12.95 -13.99
C LYS A 39 -0.32 12.01 -14.45
N PRO A 40 0.10 12.09 -15.73
CA PRO A 40 1.26 11.34 -16.22
C PRO A 40 2.52 11.59 -15.40
N VAL A 41 3.39 10.58 -15.33
CA VAL A 41 4.72 10.71 -14.71
C VAL A 41 5.51 11.82 -15.43
N PRO A 42 6.02 12.85 -14.74
CA PRO A 42 6.80 13.89 -15.39
C PRO A 42 8.08 13.34 -16.01
N ALA A 43 8.53 13.98 -17.09
CA ALA A 43 9.61 13.46 -17.93
C ALA A 43 10.92 13.25 -17.16
N GLU A 44 11.22 14.14 -16.22
CA GLU A 44 12.39 14.09 -15.33
C GLU A 44 12.36 12.91 -14.34
N TYR A 45 11.20 12.31 -14.08
CA TYR A 45 11.05 11.13 -13.23
C TYR A 45 10.96 9.82 -14.02
N ALA A 46 10.54 9.86 -15.29
CA ALA A 46 10.13 8.67 -16.03
C ALA A 46 11.21 7.55 -16.05
N ALA A 47 12.47 7.90 -16.30
CA ALA A 47 13.56 6.92 -16.29
C ALA A 47 13.87 6.39 -14.87
N ALA A 48 13.77 7.26 -13.86
CA ALA A 48 14.01 6.90 -12.47
C ALA A 48 12.93 5.97 -11.92
N VAL A 49 11.66 6.22 -12.24
CA VAL A 49 10.51 5.36 -11.88
C VAL A 49 10.65 3.97 -12.51
N LYS A 50 11.04 3.89 -13.78
CA LYS A 50 11.30 2.61 -14.46
C LYS A 50 12.44 1.84 -13.79
N THR A 51 13.53 2.53 -13.48
CA THR A 51 14.66 1.92 -12.77
C THR A 51 14.26 1.46 -11.37
N ALA A 52 13.59 2.32 -10.62
CA ALA A 52 13.12 2.07 -9.26
C ALA A 52 12.23 0.82 -9.16
N GLY A 53 11.32 0.63 -10.11
CA GLY A 53 10.44 -0.55 -10.18
C GLY A 53 11.14 -1.87 -10.50
N THR A 54 12.46 -1.85 -10.76
CA THR A 54 13.26 -3.07 -10.94
C THR A 54 14.20 -3.36 -9.76
N THR A 55 14.13 -2.57 -8.69
CA THR A 55 15.06 -2.67 -7.56
C THR A 55 14.89 -3.97 -6.76
N CYS A 56 13.65 -4.46 -6.62
CA CYS A 56 13.34 -5.77 -6.05
C CYS A 56 12.02 -6.29 -6.63
N SER A 57 11.75 -7.59 -6.49
CA SER A 57 10.57 -8.25 -7.06
C SER A 57 9.24 -7.86 -6.42
N GLN A 58 9.25 -7.24 -5.24
CA GLN A 58 8.06 -6.88 -4.46
C GLN A 58 7.41 -5.57 -4.90
N ILE A 59 8.16 -4.72 -5.62
CA ILE A 59 7.70 -3.41 -6.07
C ILE A 59 7.79 -3.35 -7.59
N ASP A 60 6.88 -2.61 -8.20
CA ASP A 60 6.91 -2.30 -9.63
C ASP A 60 6.95 -0.78 -9.85
N SER A 61 7.12 -0.37 -11.10
CA SER A 61 7.23 1.03 -11.47
C SER A 61 5.94 1.81 -11.19
N ALA A 62 4.79 1.18 -11.39
CA ALA A 62 3.49 1.81 -11.16
C ALA A 62 3.26 2.12 -9.67
N LEU A 63 3.65 1.21 -8.77
CA LEU A 63 3.62 1.41 -7.33
C LEU A 63 4.54 2.55 -6.90
N VAL A 64 5.77 2.59 -7.43
CA VAL A 64 6.72 3.68 -7.14
C VAL A 64 6.15 5.02 -7.61
N ALA A 65 5.62 5.09 -8.83
CA ALA A 65 5.02 6.31 -9.36
C ALA A 65 3.86 6.80 -8.49
N SER A 66 3.00 5.87 -8.08
CA SER A 66 1.88 6.17 -7.20
C SER A 66 2.33 6.73 -5.84
N ILE A 67 3.35 6.14 -5.21
CA ILE A 67 3.88 6.64 -3.94
C ILE A 67 4.48 8.04 -4.12
N VAL A 68 5.28 8.28 -5.18
CA VAL A 68 5.85 9.62 -5.44
C VAL A 68 4.74 10.67 -5.63
N ASN A 69 3.69 10.34 -6.40
CA ASN A 69 2.53 11.21 -6.59
C ASN A 69 1.85 11.54 -5.25
N ASN A 70 1.64 10.53 -4.39
CA ASN A 70 0.94 10.68 -3.13
C ASN A 70 1.77 11.39 -2.04
N GLU A 71 3.09 11.25 -2.06
CA GLU A 71 3.99 11.84 -1.07
C GLU A 71 4.38 13.28 -1.41
N SER A 72 4.54 13.59 -2.69
CA SER A 72 5.12 14.87 -3.12
C SER A 72 4.37 15.57 -4.24
N ALA A 73 3.36 14.94 -4.84
CA ALA A 73 2.75 15.41 -6.09
C ALA A 73 3.81 15.71 -7.17
N TRP A 74 4.88 14.91 -7.19
CA TRP A 74 6.06 15.06 -8.06
C TRP A 74 6.94 16.29 -7.78
N ASP A 75 6.76 16.99 -6.66
CA ASP A 75 7.65 18.07 -6.24
C ASP A 75 8.93 17.53 -5.59
N ALA A 76 10.05 17.65 -6.31
CA ALA A 76 11.36 17.20 -5.84
C ALA A 76 11.85 17.96 -4.60
N ASN A 77 11.30 19.15 -4.33
CA ASN A 77 11.64 19.97 -3.16
C ASN A 77 10.58 19.90 -2.06
N ALA A 78 9.58 19.02 -2.20
CA ALA A 78 8.53 18.85 -1.21
C ALA A 78 9.14 18.63 0.18
N ARG A 79 8.62 19.36 1.18
CA ARG A 79 9.04 19.25 2.58
C ARG A 79 7.83 19.17 3.48
N SER A 80 7.74 18.11 4.27
CA SER A 80 6.72 17.98 5.31
C SER A 80 7.04 18.79 6.57
N VAL A 81 6.05 18.96 7.43
CA VAL A 81 6.20 19.55 8.78
C VAL A 81 7.09 18.72 9.71
N THR A 82 7.40 17.48 9.33
CA THR A 82 8.30 16.56 10.05
C THR A 82 9.67 16.44 9.39
N ASP A 83 10.06 17.42 8.57
CA ASP A 83 11.36 17.49 7.86
C ASP A 83 11.67 16.31 6.92
N ARG A 84 10.65 15.55 6.53
CA ARG A 84 10.75 14.61 5.41
C ARG A 84 10.83 15.39 4.11
N VAL A 85 11.68 14.97 3.17
CA VAL A 85 11.94 15.73 1.94
C VAL A 85 11.91 14.87 0.68
N GLY A 86 11.65 15.54 -0.44
CA GLY A 86 11.82 15.00 -1.77
C GLY A 86 10.67 14.12 -2.25
N PRO A 87 10.89 13.42 -3.39
CA PRO A 87 9.84 12.69 -4.10
C PRO A 87 9.13 11.64 -3.24
N GLY A 88 9.89 10.93 -2.39
CA GLY A 88 9.39 9.90 -1.50
C GLY A 88 9.21 10.33 -0.05
N GLN A 89 9.32 11.63 0.25
CA GLN A 89 9.31 12.17 1.60
C GLN A 89 10.21 11.33 2.54
N LEU A 90 11.50 11.23 2.24
CA LEU A 90 12.41 10.46 3.10
C LEU A 90 12.77 11.26 4.36
N GLY A 91 12.66 10.65 5.54
CA GLY A 91 13.15 11.21 6.79
C GLY A 91 14.68 11.13 6.89
N LYS A 92 15.27 11.74 7.92
CA LYS A 92 16.73 11.78 8.08
C LYS A 92 17.36 10.39 8.17
N VAL A 93 16.72 9.47 8.90
CA VAL A 93 17.19 8.10 9.07
C VAL A 93 17.18 7.35 7.74
N GLU A 94 16.11 7.50 6.96
CA GLU A 94 16.01 6.86 5.64
C GLU A 94 17.02 7.48 4.66
N GLN A 95 17.22 8.79 4.70
CA GLN A 95 18.23 9.47 3.88
C GLN A 95 19.64 8.92 4.18
N GLU A 96 20.02 8.82 5.45
CA GLU A 96 21.32 8.28 5.86
C GLU A 96 21.52 6.83 5.44
N LYS A 97 20.45 6.02 5.44
CA LYS A 97 20.52 4.58 5.11
C LYS A 97 20.47 4.30 3.60
N TYR A 98 19.67 5.05 2.84
CA TYR A 98 19.30 4.66 1.47
C TYR A 98 19.85 5.56 0.37
N LEU A 99 20.34 6.77 0.69
CA LEU A 99 21.14 7.55 -0.25
C LEU A 99 22.56 7.01 -0.31
N ARG A 100 23.13 6.97 -1.51
CA ARG A 100 24.56 6.72 -1.73
C ARG A 100 25.34 8.03 -1.66
N ALA A 101 26.67 7.92 -1.52
CA ALA A 101 27.55 9.07 -1.56
C ALA A 101 27.34 9.87 -2.86
N GLY A 102 27.02 11.17 -2.72
CA GLY A 102 26.75 12.07 -3.84
C GLY A 102 25.30 12.13 -4.31
N GLU A 103 24.42 11.26 -3.81
CA GLU A 103 22.98 11.31 -4.11
C GLU A 103 22.26 12.38 -3.26
N SER A 104 21.19 12.98 -3.81
CA SER A 104 20.36 13.96 -3.09
C SER A 104 18.92 13.50 -2.95
N ALA A 105 18.34 13.58 -1.76
CA ALA A 105 16.92 13.28 -1.55
C ALA A 105 15.98 14.19 -2.34
N THR A 106 16.40 15.43 -2.67
CA THR A 106 15.59 16.40 -3.42
C THR A 106 15.87 16.37 -4.93
N SER A 107 16.63 15.40 -5.41
CA SER A 107 16.77 15.10 -6.83
C SER A 107 15.59 14.24 -7.28
N PRO A 108 14.90 14.55 -8.40
CA PRO A 108 13.88 13.68 -8.97
C PRO A 108 14.37 12.25 -9.16
N VAL A 109 15.62 12.10 -9.61
CA VAL A 109 16.22 10.80 -9.92
C VAL A 109 16.65 10.09 -8.64
N ASP A 110 17.56 10.71 -7.88
CA ASP A 110 18.19 10.04 -6.74
C ASP A 110 17.19 9.81 -5.60
N GLY A 111 16.29 10.76 -5.35
CA GLY A 111 15.24 10.63 -4.34
C GLY A 111 14.27 9.49 -4.66
N THR A 112 13.90 9.32 -5.94
CA THR A 112 13.04 8.20 -6.38
C THR A 112 13.74 6.85 -6.27
N ILE A 113 15.03 6.79 -6.64
CA ILE A 113 15.81 5.56 -6.51
C ILE A 113 16.02 5.22 -5.02
N ALA A 114 16.33 6.20 -4.17
CA ALA A 114 16.47 5.99 -2.72
C ALA A 114 15.14 5.52 -2.08
N LEU A 115 14.00 6.08 -2.50
CA LEU A 115 12.67 5.60 -2.11
C LEU A 115 12.50 4.13 -2.45
N SER A 116 12.88 3.69 -3.65
CA SER A 116 12.73 2.28 -4.05
C SER A 116 13.55 1.31 -3.18
N ARG A 117 14.77 1.71 -2.79
CA ARG A 117 15.61 0.93 -1.86
C ARG A 117 14.95 0.84 -0.50
N TYR A 118 14.36 1.93 -0.02
CA TYR A 118 13.59 1.93 1.23
C TYR A 118 12.37 1.01 1.14
N LEU A 119 11.58 1.10 0.06
CA LEU A 119 10.42 0.24 -0.14
C LEU A 119 10.80 -1.25 -0.21
N CYS A 120 11.92 -1.59 -0.83
CA CYS A 120 12.43 -2.96 -0.84
C CYS A 120 12.79 -3.47 0.57
N ASP A 121 13.43 -2.65 1.39
CA ASP A 121 13.73 -3.00 2.79
C ASP A 121 12.43 -3.17 3.61
N VAL A 122 11.45 -2.28 3.43
CA VAL A 122 10.13 -2.39 4.04
C VAL A 122 9.43 -3.70 3.63
N ALA A 123 9.41 -4.01 2.33
CA ALA A 123 8.78 -5.22 1.81
C ALA A 123 9.43 -6.49 2.35
N GLN A 124 10.77 -6.53 2.39
CA GLN A 124 11.52 -7.64 2.98
C GLN A 124 11.15 -7.83 4.47
N GLN A 125 11.16 -6.76 5.26
CA GLN A 125 10.81 -6.85 6.68
C GLN A 125 9.37 -7.32 6.90
N VAL A 126 8.43 -6.90 6.05
CA VAL A 126 7.04 -7.37 6.08
C VAL A 126 6.97 -8.87 5.76
N ASP A 127 7.65 -9.31 4.71
CA ASP A 127 7.65 -10.72 4.29
C ASP A 127 8.27 -11.62 5.37
N GLU A 128 9.38 -11.22 5.97
CA GLU A 128 10.03 -11.95 7.06
C GLU A 128 9.12 -12.12 8.30
N ARG A 129 8.34 -11.09 8.64
CA ARG A 129 7.50 -11.10 9.85
C ARG A 129 6.15 -11.77 9.65
N LEU A 130 5.55 -11.59 8.47
CA LEU A 130 4.28 -12.22 8.15
C LEU A 130 4.47 -13.67 7.70
N GLY A 131 5.61 -14.04 7.11
CA GLY A 131 5.72 -15.34 6.44
C GLY A 131 4.55 -15.54 5.48
N GLY A 132 3.88 -16.70 5.48
CA GLY A 132 2.66 -16.94 4.69
C GLY A 132 1.34 -16.43 5.29
N LYS A 133 1.37 -15.56 6.31
CA LYS A 133 0.17 -15.14 7.05
C LYS A 133 -0.68 -14.11 6.31
N ALA A 134 -0.12 -13.26 5.44
CA ALA A 134 -0.93 -12.27 4.72
C ALA A 134 -1.85 -12.94 3.70
N GLU A 135 -1.38 -14.01 3.06
CA GLU A 135 -2.15 -14.85 2.15
C GLU A 135 -3.34 -15.48 2.89
N ALA A 136 -3.11 -15.98 4.11
CA ALA A 136 -4.16 -16.52 4.96
C ALA A 136 -5.19 -15.46 5.40
N ALA A 137 -4.80 -14.18 5.41
CA ALA A 137 -5.67 -13.04 5.70
C ALA A 137 -6.36 -12.46 4.46
N GLN A 138 -6.13 -13.02 3.26
CA GLN A 138 -6.69 -12.54 1.99
C GLN A 138 -6.35 -11.07 1.67
N VAL A 139 -5.21 -10.58 2.15
CA VAL A 139 -4.74 -9.21 1.88
C VAL A 139 -3.74 -9.23 0.73
N GLN A 140 -3.88 -8.30 -0.21
CA GLN A 140 -2.91 -8.14 -1.30
C GLN A 140 -1.55 -7.69 -0.74
N ARG A 141 -0.47 -8.41 -1.05
CA ARG A 141 0.88 -8.12 -0.56
C ARG A 141 1.34 -6.68 -0.80
N PRO A 142 1.20 -6.10 -2.02
CA PRO A 142 1.57 -4.71 -2.25
C PRO A 142 0.87 -3.71 -1.32
N ALA A 143 -0.41 -3.93 -1.01
CA ALA A 143 -1.17 -3.08 -0.09
C ALA A 143 -0.58 -3.12 1.33
N VAL A 144 -0.05 -4.28 1.76
CA VAL A 144 0.65 -4.40 3.05
C VAL A 144 1.97 -3.64 3.04
N TYR A 145 2.72 -3.67 1.93
CA TYR A 145 3.97 -2.90 1.82
C TYR A 145 3.71 -1.40 1.87
N VAL A 146 2.67 -0.91 1.18
CA VAL A 146 2.23 0.49 1.24
C VAL A 146 1.81 0.89 2.65
N ALA A 147 1.03 0.05 3.32
CA ALA A 147 0.66 0.29 4.72
C ALA A 147 1.90 0.38 5.62
N ALA A 148 2.86 -0.51 5.44
CA ALA A 148 4.09 -0.54 6.21
C ALA A 148 5.01 0.65 5.91
N PHE A 149 5.03 1.16 4.68
CA PHE A 149 5.72 2.39 4.33
C PHE A 149 5.13 3.61 5.06
N TRP A 150 3.80 3.71 5.11
CA TRP A 150 3.10 4.84 5.72
C TRP A 150 3.07 4.79 7.26
N ALA A 151 2.68 3.64 7.82
CA ALA A 151 2.41 3.47 9.25
C ALA A 151 3.53 2.73 10.01
N GLY A 152 4.55 2.25 9.29
CA GLY A 152 5.62 1.42 9.84
C GLY A 152 5.32 -0.08 9.83
N VAL A 153 6.38 -0.87 9.71
CA VAL A 153 6.33 -2.35 9.62
C VAL A 153 5.68 -2.96 10.86
N ASN A 154 6.07 -2.54 12.08
CA ASN A 154 5.57 -3.10 13.33
C ASN A 154 4.04 -2.98 13.44
N ARG A 155 3.52 -1.77 13.20
CA ARG A 155 2.09 -1.48 13.27
C ARG A 155 1.31 -2.24 12.21
N THR A 156 1.84 -2.30 10.99
CA THR A 156 1.18 -3.00 9.89
C THR A 156 1.11 -4.51 10.13
N VAL A 157 2.20 -5.13 10.61
CA VAL A 157 2.22 -6.55 10.97
C VAL A 157 1.24 -6.84 12.10
N GLU A 158 1.18 -5.98 13.11
CA GLU A 158 0.21 -6.08 14.20
C GLU A 158 -1.23 -6.04 13.66
N LEU A 159 -1.55 -5.08 12.80
CA LEU A 159 -2.88 -4.96 12.18
C LEU A 159 -3.24 -6.22 11.38
N VAL A 160 -2.40 -6.64 10.44
CA VAL A 160 -2.68 -7.82 9.59
C VAL A 160 -2.88 -9.10 10.42
N THR A 161 -2.15 -9.25 11.53
CA THR A 161 -2.25 -10.44 12.38
C THR A 161 -3.41 -10.40 13.37
N LYS A 162 -3.87 -9.20 13.78
CA LYS A 162 -4.96 -9.03 14.75
C LYS A 162 -6.35 -8.84 14.13
N VAL A 163 -6.46 -8.48 12.85
CA VAL A 163 -7.74 -8.21 12.13
C VAL A 163 -8.71 -9.42 12.04
N ARG A 164 -8.46 -10.53 12.75
CA ARG A 164 -9.51 -11.50 13.08
C ARG A 164 -10.48 -11.03 14.18
N ALA A 165 -10.28 -9.88 14.82
CA ALA A 165 -11.15 -9.40 15.89
C ALA A 165 -11.57 -7.93 15.69
N GLU A 166 -12.84 -7.77 15.31
CA GLU A 166 -13.74 -6.68 15.71
C GLU A 166 -13.63 -5.29 15.02
N ASP A 167 -14.82 -4.84 14.61
CA ASP A 167 -15.30 -3.47 14.35
C ASP A 167 -14.27 -2.34 14.55
N SER A 168 -13.83 -1.73 13.45
CA SER A 168 -13.25 -0.39 13.48
C SER A 168 -14.01 0.53 12.52
N THR A 169 -14.99 1.25 13.06
CA THR A 169 -15.64 2.39 12.38
C THR A 169 -14.70 3.59 12.22
N ASP A 170 -13.50 3.54 12.82
CA ASP A 170 -12.41 4.46 12.51
C ASP A 170 -11.76 4.06 11.19
N ARG A 171 -12.01 4.85 10.14
CA ARG A 171 -11.20 4.79 8.92
C ARG A 171 -9.79 5.25 9.27
N ASP A 172 -8.93 4.28 9.56
CA ASP A 172 -7.50 4.48 9.70
C ASP A 172 -6.98 5.26 8.47
N GLN A 173 -6.28 6.37 8.71
CA GLN A 173 -5.65 7.16 7.65
C GLN A 173 -4.74 6.29 6.77
N THR A 174 -4.17 5.23 7.33
CA THR A 174 -3.39 4.21 6.61
C THR A 174 -4.25 3.51 5.55
N ALA A 175 -5.48 3.13 5.87
CA ALA A 175 -6.37 2.46 4.91
C ALA A 175 -6.75 3.40 3.76
N VAL A 176 -7.02 4.67 4.06
CA VAL A 176 -7.29 5.70 3.04
C VAL A 176 -6.08 5.92 2.14
N TYR A 177 -4.88 6.02 2.73
CA TYR A 177 -3.63 6.17 2.00
C TYR A 177 -3.36 4.96 1.09
N VAL A 178 -3.49 3.73 1.61
CA VAL A 178 -3.30 2.49 0.85
C VAL A 178 -4.28 2.42 -0.31
N GLN A 179 -5.57 2.69 -0.08
CA GLN A 179 -6.57 2.67 -1.14
C GLN A 179 -6.22 3.64 -2.27
N ARG A 180 -5.79 4.86 -1.92
CA ARG A 180 -5.41 5.88 -2.91
C ARG A 180 -4.17 5.45 -3.70
N VAL A 181 -3.11 5.00 -3.03
CA VAL A 181 -1.88 4.54 -3.70
C VAL A 181 -2.14 3.35 -4.62
N MET A 182 -2.93 2.37 -4.18
CA MET A 182 -3.25 1.21 -5.01
C MET A 182 -4.12 1.59 -6.23
N SER A 183 -5.04 2.54 -6.07
CA SER A 183 -5.84 3.07 -7.18
C SER A 183 -4.97 3.79 -8.21
N ASP A 184 -4.15 4.74 -7.75
CA ASP A 184 -3.23 5.49 -8.60
C ASP A 184 -2.22 4.57 -9.31
N GLY A 185 -1.76 3.50 -8.63
CA GLY A 185 -0.87 2.50 -9.21
C GLY A 185 -1.52 1.75 -10.37
N ALA A 186 -2.80 1.38 -10.24
CA ALA A 186 -3.52 0.75 -11.35
C ALA A 186 -3.67 1.70 -12.56
N GLU A 187 -3.89 3.00 -12.32
CA GLU A 187 -3.95 3.99 -13.39
C GLU A 187 -2.58 4.20 -14.05
N TYR A 188 -1.48 4.27 -13.29
CA TYR A 188 -0.13 4.37 -13.84
C TYR A 188 0.25 3.14 -14.66
N ALA A 189 -0.10 1.94 -14.21
CA ALA A 189 0.09 0.72 -15.00
C ALA A 189 -0.67 0.78 -16.34
N GLY A 190 -1.88 1.34 -16.34
CA GLY A 190 -2.65 1.60 -17.57
C GLY A 190 -1.99 2.61 -18.53
N GLN A 191 -1.09 3.46 -18.03
CA GLN A 191 -0.29 4.39 -18.82
C GLN A 191 1.04 3.78 -19.33
N GLY A 192 1.32 2.51 -19.01
CA GLY A 192 2.56 1.83 -19.41
C GLY A 192 3.78 2.22 -18.57
N ILE A 193 3.53 2.68 -17.33
CA ILE A 193 4.54 2.75 -16.27
C ILE A 193 4.70 1.37 -15.66
#